data_AF-A0A9X3H903-F1
#
_entry.id   AF-A0A9X3H903-F1
#
_cell.length_a   1.000
_cell.length_b   1.000
_cell.length_c   1.000
_cell.angle_alpha   90.00
_cell.angle_beta   90.00
_cell.angle_gamma   90.00
#
_symmetry.space_group_name_H-M   'P 1'
#
loop_
_entity.id
_entity.type
_entity.pdbx_description
1 polymer ?
#
loop_
_entity_poly.entity_id
_entity_poly.type
_entity_poly.pdbx_seq_one_letter_code
_entity_poly.pdbx_strand_id
1 'polypeptide(L)'
;MTAPSRMRNAPSANGAVDFARTSIQLSGGALSPDMEALNARFVSGELSLNDYIAAVRDHANTLPSGAPVQEYFTSLEELEAARLADDSKGAS
;
A
#
# COMPACT_ATOMS: atom_id res chain seq x y z
N MET A 1 1.41 -21.19 -36.66
CA MET A 1 1.93 -21.39 -35.29
C MET A 1 1.84 -20.05 -34.57
N THR A 2 0.81 -19.87 -33.75
CA THR A 2 0.60 -18.64 -32.96
C THR A 2 1.15 -18.88 -31.57
N ALA A 3 2.03 -18.01 -31.08
CA ALA A 3 2.66 -18.14 -29.78
C ALA A 3 1.60 -18.12 -28.65
N PRO A 4 1.77 -18.87 -27.55
CA PRO A 4 0.86 -18.79 -26.42
C PRO A 4 1.03 -17.43 -25.74
N SER A 5 -0.04 -16.65 -25.72
CA SER A 5 -0.19 -15.48 -24.86
C SER A 5 0.13 -15.91 -23.43
N ARG A 6 1.28 -15.49 -22.90
CA ARG A 6 1.52 -15.52 -21.45
C ARG A 6 0.46 -14.60 -20.82
N MET A 7 -0.67 -15.18 -20.44
CA MET A 7 -1.56 -14.60 -19.45
C MET A 7 -0.70 -14.36 -18.21
N ARG A 8 -0.31 -13.10 -18.01
CA ARG A 8 0.05 -12.62 -16.67
C ARG A 8 -1.22 -12.80 -15.86
N ASN A 9 -1.30 -13.84 -15.04
CA ASN A 9 -2.41 -14.06 -14.13
C ASN A 9 -2.42 -12.92 -13.11
N ALA A 10 -3.21 -11.89 -13.37
CA ALA A 10 -3.61 -10.96 -12.32
C ALA A 10 -4.36 -11.78 -11.26
N PRO A 11 -4.10 -11.56 -9.96
CA PRO A 11 -4.85 -12.24 -8.92
C PRO A 11 -6.35 -11.96 -9.08
N SER A 12 -7.18 -12.98 -8.83
CA SER A 12 -8.62 -12.79 -8.71
C SER A 12 -8.93 -11.80 -7.58
N ALA A 13 -10.10 -11.16 -7.60
CA ALA A 13 -10.51 -10.21 -6.56
C ALA A 13 -10.33 -10.79 -5.14
N ASN A 14 -10.70 -12.06 -4.96
CA ASN A 14 -10.51 -12.77 -3.69
C ASN A 14 -9.03 -12.91 -3.31
N GLY A 15 -8.17 -13.34 -4.24
CA GLY A 15 -6.74 -13.48 -3.98
C GLY A 15 -6.04 -12.14 -3.67
N ALA A 16 -6.47 -11.05 -4.31
CA ALA A 16 -5.96 -9.72 -4.03
C ALA A 16 -6.36 -9.24 -2.62
N VAL A 17 -7.62 -9.44 -2.23
CA VAL A 17 -8.13 -9.10 -0.89
C VAL A 17 -7.46 -9.93 0.20
N ASP A 18 -7.34 -11.25 -0.01
CA ASP A 18 -6.71 -12.15 0.97
C ASP A 18 -5.23 -11.82 1.19
N PHE A 19 -4.52 -11.48 0.12
CA PHE A 19 -3.14 -10.99 0.21
C PHE A 19 -3.06 -9.71 1.04
N ALA A 20 -3.87 -8.70 0.71
CA ALA A 20 -3.87 -7.43 1.44
C ALA A 20 -4.22 -7.61 2.93
N ARG A 21 -5.23 -8.43 3.24
CA ARG A 21 -5.62 -8.74 4.62
C ARG A 21 -4.47 -9.40 5.38
N THR A 22 -3.83 -10.40 4.77
CA THR A 22 -2.69 -11.10 5.38
C THR A 22 -1.50 -10.16 5.61
N SER A 23 -1.17 -9.30 4.64
CA SER A 23 -0.09 -8.32 4.80
C SER A 23 -0.34 -7.37 5.98
N ILE A 24 -1.56 -6.85 6.12
CA ILE A 24 -1.91 -5.94 7.23
C ILE A 24 -1.82 -6.66 8.58
N GLN A 25 -2.29 -7.91 8.66
CA GLN A 25 -2.19 -8.73 9.87
C GLN A 25 -0.74 -9.00 10.26
N LEU A 26 0.13 -9.30 9.30
CA LEU A 26 1.57 -9.51 9.53
C LEU A 26 2.27 -8.24 10.03
N SER A 27 1.78 -7.05 9.66
CA SER A 27 2.24 -5.77 10.21
C SER A 27 1.63 -5.42 11.57
N GLY A 28 0.84 -6.30 12.18
CA GLY A 28 0.19 -6.08 13.47
C GLY A 28 -1.07 -5.22 13.41
N GLY A 29 -1.58 -4.94 12.20
CA GLY A 29 -2.81 -4.19 11.98
C GLY A 29 -4.02 -5.09 11.71
N ALA A 30 -5.18 -4.46 11.53
CA ALA A 30 -6.39 -5.09 11.02
C ALA A 30 -7.12 -4.11 10.09
N LEU A 31 -7.90 -4.66 9.15
CA LEU A 31 -8.81 -3.86 8.33
C LEU A 31 -9.98 -3.35 9.16
N SER A 32 -10.45 -2.14 8.85
CA SER A 32 -11.69 -1.61 9.42
C SER A 32 -12.91 -2.38 8.89
N PRO A 33 -14.04 -2.38 9.63
CA PRO A 33 -15.29 -2.99 9.14
C PRO A 33 -15.75 -2.43 7.79
N ASP A 34 -15.58 -1.13 7.56
CA ASP A 34 -15.97 -0.47 6.30
C ASP A 34 -15.13 -0.98 5.12
N MET A 35 -13.82 -1.17 5.33
CA MET A 35 -12.94 -1.74 4.31
C MET A 35 -13.28 -3.21 4.02
N GLU A 36 -13.62 -4.01 5.05
CA GLU A 36 -14.08 -5.39 4.84
C GLU A 36 -15.40 -5.45 4.06
N ALA A 37 -16.32 -4.52 4.29
CA ALA A 37 -17.56 -4.43 3.52
C ALA A 37 -17.29 -4.09 2.03
N LEU A 38 -16.39 -3.13 1.75
CA LEU A 38 -16.00 -2.82 0.37
C LEU A 38 -15.32 -4.00 -0.32
N ASN A 39 -14.43 -4.70 0.39
CA ASN A 39 -13.78 -5.91 -0.10
C ASN A 39 -14.80 -7.00 -0.45
N ALA A 40 -15.79 -7.25 0.41
CA ALA A 40 -16.81 -8.26 0.16
C ALA A 40 -17.62 -7.95 -1.11
N ARG A 41 -18.00 -6.68 -1.31
CA ARG A 41 -18.72 -6.23 -2.52
C ARG A 41 -17.86 -6.41 -3.78
N PHE A 42 -16.57 -6.09 -3.72
CA PHE A 42 -15.65 -6.33 -4.84
C PHE A 42 -15.46 -7.82 -5.15
N VAL A 43 -15.25 -8.66 -4.14
CA VAL A 43 -15.09 -10.12 -4.30
C VAL A 43 -16.35 -10.77 -4.88
N SER A 44 -17.53 -10.30 -4.46
CA SER A 44 -18.82 -10.77 -5.00
C SER A 44 -19.07 -10.32 -6.44
N GLY A 45 -18.30 -9.37 -6.96
CA GLY A 45 -18.49 -8.76 -8.27
C GLY A 45 -19.57 -7.67 -8.32
N GLU A 46 -20.14 -7.29 -7.18
CA GLU A 46 -21.08 -6.16 -7.07
C GLU A 46 -20.40 -4.83 -7.43
N LEU A 47 -19.11 -4.70 -7.13
CA LEU A 47 -18.28 -3.58 -7.57
C LEU A 47 -17.32 -4.02 -8.68
N SER A 48 -17.22 -3.20 -9.73
CA SER A 48 -16.10 -3.30 -10.67
C SER A 48 -14.81 -2.85 -9.98
N LEU A 49 -13.64 -3.18 -10.55
CA LEU A 49 -12.35 -2.75 -10.01
C LEU A 49 -12.25 -1.22 -9.91
N ASN A 50 -12.74 -0.49 -10.91
CA ASN A 50 -12.69 0.98 -10.90
C ASN A 50 -13.59 1.57 -9.81
N ASP A 51 -14.80 1.01 -9.64
CA ASP A 51 -15.74 1.47 -8.60
C ASP A 51 -15.22 1.14 -7.21
N TYR A 52 -14.59 -0.03 -7.04
CA TYR A 52 -13.93 -0.40 -5.80
C TYR A 52 -12.78 0.57 -5.46
N ILE A 53 -11.91 0.90 -6.41
CA ILE A 53 -10.82 1.87 -6.20
C ILE A 53 -11.37 3.25 -5.83
N ALA A 54 -12.44 3.70 -6.50
CA ALA A 54 -13.09 4.97 -6.19
C ALA A 54 -13.67 4.96 -4.77
N ALA A 55 -14.40 3.91 -4.40
CA ALA A 55 -15.00 3.79 -3.07
C ALA A 55 -13.95 3.70 -1.94
N VAL A 56 -12.85 2.99 -2.16
CA VAL A 56 -11.72 2.93 -1.20
C VAL A 56 -11.08 4.30 -1.04
N ARG A 57 -10.87 5.04 -2.14
CA ARG A 57 -10.35 6.41 -2.09
C ARG A 57 -11.29 7.33 -1.33
N ASP A 58 -12.59 7.26 -1.60
CA ASP A 58 -13.58 8.07 -0.92
C ASP A 58 -13.61 7.76 0.58
N HIS A 59 -13.59 6.48 0.96
CA HIS A 59 -13.48 6.09 2.38
C HIS A 59 -12.20 6.64 3.02
N ALA A 60 -11.05 6.51 2.36
CA ALA A 60 -9.78 7.03 2.86
C ALA A 60 -9.83 8.56 3.10
N ASN A 61 -10.51 9.31 2.24
CA ASN A 61 -10.69 10.75 2.40
C ASN A 61 -11.62 11.14 3.56
N THR A 62 -12.43 10.20 4.08
CA THR A 62 -13.25 10.45 5.29
C THR A 62 -12.48 10.24 6.59
N LEU A 63 -11.34 9.53 6.54
CA LEU A 63 -10.52 9.30 7.71
C LEU A 63 -9.84 10.61 8.13
N PRO A 64 -9.67 10.85 9.45
CA PRO A 64 -8.92 12.00 9.91
C PRO A 64 -7.51 11.94 9.31
N SER A 65 -7.00 13.10 8.87
CA SER A 65 -5.60 13.19 8.46
C SER A 65 -4.72 12.74 9.63
N GLY A 66 -3.94 11.68 9.40
CA GLY A 66 -2.93 11.26 10.37
C GLY A 66 -1.90 12.36 10.59
N ALA A 67 -1.09 12.23 11.66
CA ALA A 67 0.11 13.03 11.77
C ALA A 67 0.93 12.86 10.47
N PRO A 68 1.51 13.95 9.92
CA PRO A 68 2.40 13.82 8.79
C PRO A 68 3.50 12.81 9.16
N VAL A 69 3.86 11.92 8.23
CA VAL A 69 4.99 11.01 8.41
C VAL A 69 6.25 11.88 8.41
N GLN A 70 6.58 12.45 9.56
CA GLN A 70 7.84 13.16 9.84
C GLN A 70 8.86 12.25 10.53
N GLU A 71 8.76 10.95 10.32
CA GLU A 71 9.71 10.00 10.88
C GLU A 71 10.54 9.44 9.74
N TYR A 72 11.70 10.09 9.51
CA TYR A 72 12.98 9.51 9.08
C TYR A 72 14.05 10.61 8.93
N PHE A 73 13.64 11.89 8.91
CA PHE A 73 14.54 13.02 8.80
C PHE A 73 14.17 14.09 9.84
N THR A 74 14.94 14.17 10.93
CA THR A 74 14.80 15.22 11.94
C THR A 74 14.98 16.61 11.29
N SER A 75 15.84 16.71 10.26
CA SER A 75 15.97 17.86 9.36
C SER A 75 16.86 17.50 8.14
N LEU A 76 16.82 18.33 7.08
CA LEU A 76 17.75 18.22 5.94
C LEU A 76 19.21 18.45 6.36
N GLU A 77 19.43 19.33 7.34
CA GLU A 77 20.75 19.69 7.85
C GLU A 77 21.44 18.49 8.54
N GLU A 78 20.70 17.70 9.31
CA GLU A 78 21.24 16.48 9.94
C GLU A 78 21.59 15.40 8.91
N LEU A 79 20.85 15.31 7.80
CA LEU A 79 21.18 14.39 6.71
C LEU A 79 22.46 14.78 5.98
N GLU A 80 22.62 16.06 5.70
CA GLU A 80 23.84 16.57 5.07
C GLU A 80 25.04 16.34 5.98
N ALA A 81 24.91 16.60 7.28
CA ALA A 81 25.95 16.32 8.27
C ALA A 81 26.32 14.83 8.32
N ALA A 82 25.33 13.92 8.33
CA ALA A 82 25.58 12.48 8.33
C ALA A 82 26.29 12.00 7.06
N ARG A 83 25.91 12.53 5.89
CA ARG A 83 26.56 12.23 4.60
C ARG A 83 28.03 12.67 4.60
N LEU A 84 28.30 13.91 5.02
CA LEU A 84 29.67 14.44 5.13
C LEU A 84 30.54 13.62 6.08
N ALA A 85 29.97 13.12 7.18
CA ALA A 85 30.67 12.25 8.13
C ALA A 85 30.97 10.85 7.57
N ASP A 86 30.18 10.32 6.65
CA ASP A 86 30.41 9.03 5.99
C ASP A 86 31.45 9.17 4.86
N ASP A 87 31.34 10.21 4.03
CA ASP A 87 32.28 10.52 2.95
C ASP A 87 33.72 10.74 3.48
N SER A 88 33.85 11.28 4.69
CA SER A 88 35.16 11.48 5.35
C SER A 88 35.77 10.20 5.95
N LYS A 89 34.98 9.13 6.12
CA LYS A 89 35.47 7.81 6.59
C LYS A 89 35.90 6.88 5.45
N GLY A 90 35.45 7.14 4.22
CA GLY A 90 35.86 6.40 3.01
C GLY A 90 37.16 6.88 2.37
N ALA A 91 37.71 8.01 2.84
CA ALA A 91 38.99 8.56 2.38
C ALA A 91 40.12 8.11 3.33
N SER A 92 40.54 6.85 3.25
CA SER A 92 41.77 6.34 3.87
C SER A 92 42.35 5.21 3.03
#